data_AF-A0A6M0BB87-F1
#
_entry.id   AF-A0A6M0BB87-F1
#
_cell.length_a   1.000
_cell.length_b   1.000
_cell.length_c   1.000
_cell.angle_alpha   90.00
_cell.angle_beta   90.00
_cell.angle_gamma   90.00
#
_symmetry.space_group_name_H-M   'P 1'
#
loop_
_entity.id
_entity.type
_entity.pdbx_description
1 polymer ?
#
loop_
_entity_poly.entity_id
_entity_poly.type
_entity_poly.pdbx_seq_one_letter_code
_entity_poly.pdbx_strand_id
1 'polypeptide(L)' 'MGTGKPLLLVHGFGASIGHWRKNIPVLAAGGYRVFAIDLLGFGGSDKPALSYTVELWQQQIKDFWDTYI' A
#
# COMPACT_ATOMS: atom_id res chain seq x y z
N MET A 1 10.93 11.48 2.40
CA MET A 1 9.79 10.93 3.17
C MET A 1 9.21 12.06 4.00
N GLY A 2 7.89 12.25 4.01
CA GLY A 2 7.25 13.25 4.88
C GLY A 2 7.39 12.88 6.36
N THR A 3 7.18 13.84 7.27
CA THR A 3 7.28 13.66 8.73
C THR A 3 5.91 13.60 9.43
N GLY A 4 4.83 13.65 8.65
CA GLY A 4 3.45 13.65 9.14
C GLY A 4 2.97 12.30 9.69
N LYS A 5 1.75 12.28 10.25
CA LYS A 5 1.10 11.04 10.70
C LYS A 5 1.09 10.02 9.55
N PRO A 6 1.52 8.77 9.75
CA PRO A 6 1.57 7.78 8.68
C PRO A 6 0.16 7.43 8.20
N LEU A 7 0.02 7.29 6.88
CA LEU A 7 -1.20 6.85 6.22
C LEU A 7 -0.85 5.86 5.11
N LEU A 8 -1.25 4.60 5.26
CA LEU A 8 -1.05 3.56 4.26
C LEU A 8 -2.31 3.39 3.41
N LEU A 9 -2.17 3.55 2.09
CA LEU A 9 -3.23 3.36 1.11
C LEU A 9 -3.15 1.95 0.52
N VAL A 10 -4.19 1.14 0.74
CA VAL A 10 -4.31 -0.24 0.25
C VAL A 10 -5.34 -0.27 -0.88
N HIS A 11 -4.96 -0.75 -2.07
CA HIS A 11 -5.87 -0.83 -3.21
C HIS A 11 -6.80 -2.06 -3.13
N GLY A 12 -7.88 -2.05 -3.93
CA GLY A 12 -8.81 -3.18 -4.08
C GLY A 12 -8.43 -4.17 -5.19
N PHE A 13 -9.29 -5.12 -5.50
CA PHE A 13 -9.06 -6.13 -6.54
C PHE A 13 -8.89 -5.51 -7.94
N GLY A 14 -7.96 -6.04 -8.73
CA GLY A 14 -7.69 -5.59 -10.11
C GLY A 14 -7.02 -4.22 -10.23
N ALA A 15 -6.52 -3.66 -9.11
CA ALA A 15 -5.93 -2.33 -9.04
C ALA A 15 -4.41 -2.36 -8.78
N SER A 16 -3.84 -1.17 -8.57
CA SER A 16 -2.46 -0.94 -8.12
C SER A 16 -2.35 0.40 -7.39
N ILE A 17 -1.16 0.75 -6.89
CA ILE A 17 -0.84 2.06 -6.31
C ILE A 17 -1.22 3.24 -7.23
N GLY A 18 -1.28 3.03 -8.56
CA GLY A 18 -1.65 4.05 -9.54
C GLY A 18 -3.06 4.62 -9.34
N HIS A 19 -3.94 3.90 -8.65
CA HIS A 19 -5.27 4.42 -8.26
C HIS A 19 -5.16 5.64 -7.35
N TRP A 20 -4.10 5.74 -6.56
CA TRP A 20 -3.93 6.80 -5.56
C TRP A 20 -3.20 8.04 -6.09
N ARG A 21 -2.80 8.09 -7.36
CA ARG A 21 -1.98 9.18 -7.93
C ARG A 21 -2.54 10.60 -7.71
N LYS A 22 -3.86 10.74 -7.64
CA LYS A 22 -4.54 12.02 -7.36
C LYS A 22 -4.79 12.27 -5.87
N ASN A 23 -4.84 11.21 -5.06
CA ASN A 23 -5.07 11.28 -3.62
C ASN A 23 -3.78 11.62 -2.86
N ILE A 24 -2.65 11.02 -3.27
CA ILE A 24 -1.36 11.14 -2.58
C ILE A 24 -0.94 12.61 -2.41
N PRO A 25 -0.95 13.48 -3.45
CA PRO A 25 -0.53 14.87 -3.27
C PRO A 25 -1.43 15.65 -2.30
N VAL A 26 -2.74 15.40 -2.34
CA VAL A 26 -3.72 16.08 -1.47
C VAL A 26 -3.55 15.66 -0.01
N LEU A 27 -3.40 14.36 0.24
CA LEU A 27 -3.17 13.82 1.59
C LEU A 27 -1.82 14.26 2.15
N ALA A 28 -0.77 14.28 1.32
CA ALA A 28 0.54 14.78 1.72
C ALA A 28 0.49 16.27 2.08
N ALA A 29 -0.19 17.10 1.27
CA ALA A 29 -0.41 18.52 1.57
C ALA A 29 -1.24 18.73 2.84
N GLY A 30 -2.15 17.80 3.17
CA GLY A 30 -2.88 17.74 4.43
C GLY A 30 -2.03 17.33 5.64
N GLY A 31 -0.73 17.12 5.48
CA GLY A 31 0.20 16.84 6.57
C GLY A 31 0.37 15.35 6.90
N TYR A 32 -0.04 14.43 6.03
CA TYR A 32 0.21 12.99 6.22
C TYR A 32 1.54 12.55 5.59
N ARG A 33 2.22 11.59 6.22
CA ARG A 33 3.26 10.79 5.56
C ARG A 33 2.57 9.65 4.82
N VAL A 34 2.32 9.84 3.54
CA VAL A 34 1.53 8.90 2.73
C VAL A 34 2.40 7.78 2.17
N PHE A 35 1.93 6.55 2.34
CA PHE A 35 2.46 5.33 1.73
C PHE A 35 1.36 4.71 0.86
N ALA A 36 1.76 3.99 -0.17
CA ALA A 36 0.87 3.15 -0.97
C ALA A 36 1.58 1.83 -1.24
N ILE A 37 0.83 0.72 -1.21
CA ILE A 37 1.36 -0.63 -1.39
C ILE A 37 0.65 -1.32 -2.54
N ASP A 38 1.41 -2.02 -3.40
CA ASP A 38 0.88 -3.02 -4.31
C ASP A 38 0.84 -4.37 -3.57
N LEU A 39 -0.36 -4.92 -3.41
CA LEU A 39 -0.52 -6.24 -2.80
C LEU A 39 0.15 -7.32 -3.67
N LEU A 40 0.68 -8.38 -3.05
CA LEU A 40 1.22 -9.53 -3.79
C LEU A 40 0.19 -10.02 -4.81
N GLY A 41 0.63 -10.25 -6.04
CA GLY A 41 -0.24 -10.60 -7.16
C GLY A 41 -0.68 -9.41 -8.02
N PHE A 42 -0.47 -8.16 -7.58
CA PHE A 42 -0.96 -6.95 -8.24
C PHE A 42 0.13 -5.94 -8.56
N GLY A 43 -0.19 -4.99 -9.45
CA GLY A 43 0.66 -3.85 -9.77
C GLY A 43 2.11 -4.23 -10.09
N GLY A 44 3.05 -3.51 -9.47
CA GLY A 44 4.49 -3.76 -9.57
C GLY A 44 5.02 -4.87 -8.66
N SER A 45 4.20 -5.43 -7.77
CA SER A 45 4.62 -6.53 -6.88
C SER A 45 4.77 -7.86 -7.62
N ASP A 46 5.56 -8.76 -7.04
CA ASP A 46 5.75 -10.12 -7.54
C ASP A 46 4.42 -10.88 -7.64
N LYS A 47 4.38 -11.83 -8.59
CA LYS A 47 3.21 -12.66 -8.91
C LYS A 47 3.56 -14.15 -8.84
N PRO A 48 4.07 -14.65 -7.70
CA PRO A 48 4.42 -16.05 -7.56
C PRO A 48 3.19 -16.96 -7.68
N ALA A 49 3.43 -18.22 -8.03
CA ALA A 49 2.40 -19.26 -8.03
C ALA A 49 2.12 -19.70 -6.58
N LEU A 50 1.21 -18.99 -5.91
CA LEU A 50 0.74 -19.28 -4.56
C LEU A 50 -0.77 -19.05 -4.42
N SER A 51 -1.34 -19.50 -3.32
CA SER A 51 -2.72 -19.20 -2.96
C SER A 51 -2.83 -17.78 -2.42
N TYR A 52 -3.49 -16.90 -3.18
CA TYR A 52 -3.78 -15.54 -2.73
C TYR A 52 -4.97 -15.54 -1.78
N THR A 53 -4.72 -15.31 -0.49
CA THR A 53 -5.75 -15.24 0.54
C THR A 53 -5.75 -13.88 1.23
N VAL A 54 -6.83 -13.57 1.95
CA VAL A 54 -6.91 -12.34 2.74
C VAL A 54 -5.85 -12.32 3.83
N GLU A 55 -5.55 -13.49 4.43
CA GLU A 55 -4.52 -13.65 5.47
C GLU A 55 -3.13 -13.35 4.92
N LEU A 56 -2.83 -13.77 3.69
CA LEU A 56 -1.57 -13.42 3.02
C LEU A 56 -1.41 -11.89 2.91
N TRP A 57 -2.44 -11.20 2.40
CA TRP A 57 -2.37 -9.74 2.25
C TRP A 57 -2.39 -9.01 3.60
N GLN A 58 -3.12 -9.53 4.59
CA GLN A 58 -3.10 -9.01 5.95
C GLN A 58 -1.68 -9.07 6.53
N GLN A 59 -1.02 -10.22 6.40
CA GLN A 59 0.36 -10.40 6.88
C GLN A 59 1.33 -9.47 6.14
N GLN A 60 1.20 -9.36 4.81
CA GLN A 60 2.00 -8.43 4.01
C GLN A 60 1.86 -6.97 4.51
N ILE A 61 0.62 -6.53 4.79
CA ILE A 61 0.36 -5.18 5.31
C ILE A 61 0.98 -4.99 6.69
N LYS A 62 0.84 -5.98 7.58
CA LYS A 62 1.43 -5.95 8.92
C LYS A 62 2.96 -5.85 8.86
N ASP A 63 3.59 -6.69 8.04
CA ASP A 63 5.05 -6.71 7.90
C ASP A 63 5.57 -5.39 7.32
N PHE A 64 4.86 -4.82 6.34
CA PHE A 64 5.19 -3.49 5.82
C PHE A 64 5.08 -2.41 6.89
N TRP A 65 4.01 -2.44 7.69
CA TRP A 65 3.79 -1.48 8.76
C TRP A 65 4.93 -1.56 9.78
N ASP A 66 5.20 -2.74 10.33
CA ASP A 66 6.23 -2.93 11.36
C ASP A 66 7.65 -2.56 10.87
N THR A 67 7.90 -2.67 9.56
CA THR A 67 9.23 -2.40 8.98
C THR A 67 9.43 -0.92 8.62
N TYR A 68 8.42 -0.24 8.10
CA TYR A 68 8.58 1.06 7.43
C TYR A 68 7.82 2.22 8.08
N ILE A 69 6.86 1.93 8.95
CA ILE A 69 5.95 2.90 9.56
C ILE A 69 6.20 2.96 11.05
#